data_AF-A0A9N9JWF1-F1
#
_entry.id   AF-A0A9N9JWF1-F1
#
_cell.length_a   1.000
_cell.length_b   1.000
_cell.length_c   1.000
_cell.angle_alpha   90.00
_cell.angle_beta   90.00
_cell.angle_gamma   90.00
#
_symmetry.space_group_name_H-M   'P 1'
#
loop_
_entity.id
_entity.type
_entity.pdbx_description
1 polymer ?
#
loop_
_entity_poly.entity_id
_entity_poly.type
_entity_poly.pdbx_seq_one_letter_code
_entity_poly.pdbx_strand_id
1 'polypeptide(L)' 'CILARSIPNIGNWTVFTSVQLEKLQKHKIKKPTPYFSTSTKPNSNWQIPLPNSE' A
#
# COMPACT_ATOMS: atom_id res chain seq x y z
N CYS A 1 -18.42 -4.93 -2.47
CA CYS A 1 -18.33 -5.96 -1.41
C CYS A 1 -16.90 -6.46 -1.32
N ILE A 2 -16.41 -6.79 -0.13
CA ILE A 2 -15.09 -7.43 0.06
C ILE A 2 -15.26 -8.80 0.73
N LEU A 3 -14.33 -9.70 0.51
CA LEU A 3 -14.25 -10.98 1.20
C LEU A 3 -13.08 -10.94 2.19
N ALA A 4 -13.32 -11.34 3.42
CA ALA A 4 -12.27 -11.48 4.42
C ALA A 4 -12.48 -12.73 5.27
N ARG A 5 -11.41 -13.18 5.92
CA ARG A 5 -11.39 -14.30 6.85
C ARG A 5 -10.31 -14.06 7.90
N SER A 6 -10.50 -14.64 9.09
CA SER A 6 -9.59 -14.41 10.21
C SER A 6 -8.22 -15.07 10.01
N ILE A 7 -8.16 -16.20 9.31
CA ILE A 7 -6.91 -16.94 9.08
C ILE A 7 -6.72 -17.17 7.57
N PRO A 8 -5.54 -16.89 7.01
CA PRO A 8 -5.24 -17.22 5.63
C PRO A 8 -5.41 -18.73 5.37
N ASN A 9 -6.05 -19.05 4.27
CA ASN A 9 -6.31 -20.40 3.75
C ASN A 9 -7.14 -21.33 4.65
N ILE A 10 -7.74 -20.82 5.73
CA ILE A 10 -8.53 -21.62 6.67
C ILE A 10 -9.91 -20.98 6.87
N GLY A 11 -10.95 -21.83 6.82
CA GLY A 11 -12.33 -21.43 7.04
C GLY A 11 -13.01 -20.75 5.85
N ASN A 12 -14.29 -20.44 6.02
CA ASN A 12 -15.12 -19.83 5.00
C ASN A 12 -14.86 -18.33 4.86
N TRP A 13 -15.06 -17.82 3.65
CA TRP A 13 -15.04 -16.39 3.40
C TRP A 13 -16.25 -15.71 4.03
N THR A 14 -16.00 -14.60 4.73
CA THR A 14 -17.04 -13.68 5.19
C THR A 14 -17.21 -12.57 4.17
N VAL A 15 -18.45 -12.37 3.69
CA VAL A 15 -18.80 -11.30 2.75
C VAL A 15 -19.15 -10.05 3.53
N PHE A 16 -18.48 -8.94 3.22
CA PHE A 16 -18.82 -7.62 3.73
C PHE A 16 -19.47 -6.80 2.62
N THR A 17 -20.73 -6.44 2.84
CA THR A 17 -21.51 -5.61 1.90
C THR A 17 -21.11 -4.14 1.99
N SER A 18 -21.40 -3.35 0.96
CA SER A 18 -21.08 -1.91 0.98
C SER A 18 -21.73 -1.18 2.16
N VAL A 19 -22.98 -1.53 2.49
CA VAL A 19 -23.70 -0.95 3.65
C VAL A 19 -23.00 -1.26 4.98
N GLN A 20 -22.45 -2.46 5.14
CA GLN A 20 -21.69 -2.83 6.33
C GLN A 20 -20.35 -2.07 6.39
N LEU A 21 -19.67 -1.92 5.25
CA LEU A 21 -18.41 -1.18 5.15
C LEU A 21 -18.60 0.32 5.44
N GLU A 22 -19.67 0.92 4.95
CA GLU A 22 -20.03 2.31 5.23
C GLU A 22 -20.25 2.55 6.73
N LYS A 23 -20.88 1.61 7.44
CA LYS A 23 -21.05 1.69 8.90
C LYS A 23 -19.74 1.60 9.68
N LEU A 24 -18.72 0.94 9.12
CA LEU A 24 -17.38 0.88 9.73
C LEU A 24 -16.59 2.17 9.53
N GLN A 25 -16.95 2.96 8.52
CA GLN A 25 -16.32 4.24 8.24
C GLN A 25 -16.77 5.28 9.27
N LYS A 26 -16.04 5.38 10.39
CA LYS A 26 -16.34 6.35 11.45
C LYS A 26 -16.30 7.80 10.95
N HIS A 27 -15.35 8.14 10.08
CA HIS A 27 -15.12 9.48 9.54
C HIS A 27 -14.80 9.43 8.05
N LYS A 28 -15.00 10.55 7.33
CA LYS A 28 -14.56 10.69 5.94
C LYS A 28 -13.03 10.50 5.88
N ILE A 29 -12.57 9.48 5.17
CA ILE A 29 -11.13 9.26 4.95
C ILE A 29 -10.62 10.45 4.14
N LYS A 30 -9.84 11.32 4.78
CA LYS A 30 -9.14 12.40 4.07
C LYS A 30 -7.95 11.77 3.36
N LYS A 31 -8.05 11.59 2.05
CA LYS A 31 -6.91 11.19 1.23
C LYS A 31 -5.88 12.33 1.30
N PRO A 32 -4.65 12.11 1.78
CA PRO A 32 -3.63 13.16 1.76
C PRO A 32 -3.28 13.49 0.32
N THR A 33 -3.06 14.77 0.04
CA THR A 33 -2.43 15.18 -1.21
C THR A 33 -0.96 14.78 -1.13
N PRO A 34 -0.46 13.91 -2.01
CA PRO A 34 0.95 13.56 -2.01
C PRO A 34 1.78 14.80 -2.33
N TYR A 35 2.90 14.96 -1.63
CA TYR A 35 3.91 15.93 -2.01
C TYR A 35 4.70 15.36 -3.20
N PHE A 36 4.73 16.10 -4.30
CA PHE A 36 5.53 15.74 -5.46
C PHE A 36 6.87 16.47 -5.38
N SER A 37 7.97 15.71 -5.38
CA SER A 37 9.29 16.28 -5.59
C SER A 37 9.57 16.44 -7.08
N THR A 38 10.23 17.52 -7.47
CA THR A 38 10.84 17.62 -8.79
C THR A 38 11.97 16.58 -8.90
N SER A 39 12.05 15.91 -10.05
CA SER A 39 13.18 15.02 -10.32
C SER A 39 14.47 15.82 -10.30
N THR A 40 15.45 15.37 -9.52
CA THR A 40 16.78 16.00 -9.45
C THR A 40 17.79 15.15 -10.20
N LYS A 41 18.77 15.82 -10.83
CA LYS A 41 19.95 15.12 -11.34
C LYS A 41 20.78 14.65 -10.15
N PRO A 42 21.31 13.42 -10.15
CA PRO A 42 22.24 12.98 -9.12
C PRO A 42 23.43 13.94 -9.03
N ASN A 43 23.78 14.39 -7.82
CA ASN A 43 24.95 15.22 -7.59
C ASN A 43 26.26 14.40 -7.59
N SER A 44 26.14 13.07 -7.56
CA SER A 44 27.25 12.12 -7.59
C SER A 44 26.88 10.96 -8.49
N ASN A 45 27.86 10.48 -9.25
CA ASN A 45 27.79 9.18 -9.90
C ASN A 45 27.90 8.12 -8.81
N TRP A 46 26.77 7.56 -8.39
CA TRP A 46 26.78 6.37 -7.54
C TRP A 46 27.31 5.19 -8.36
N GLN A 47 28.63 5.00 -8.34
CA GLN A 47 29.23 3.73 -8.76
C GLN A 47 28.90 2.71 -7.67
N ILE A 48 27.89 1.88 -7.94
CA ILE A 48 27.68 0.66 -7.17
C ILE A 48 28.81 -0.29 -7.62
N PRO A 49 29.79 -0.61 -6.75
CA PRO A 49 30.81 -1.58 -7.14
C PRO A 49 30.11 -2.90 -7.44
N LEU A 50 30.44 -3.51 -8.57
CA LEU A 50 30.01 -4.88 -8.83
C LEU A 50 30.64 -5.74 -7.73
N PRO A 51 29.84 -6.52 -6.98
CA PRO A 51 30.43 -7.51 -6.08
C PRO A 51 31.22 -8.47 -6.97
N ASN A 52 32.55 -8.51 -6.78
CA ASN A 52 33.52 -9.35 -7.48
C ASN A 52 34.13 -8.79 -8.79
N SER A 53 34.40 -7.49 -8.89
CA SER A 53 35.43 -7.02 -9.83
C SER A 53 36.80 -7.28 -9.21
N GLU A 54 37.58 -8.19 -9.81
CA GLU A 54 38.95 -8.55 -9.42
C GLU A 54 39.91 -7.36 -9.33
#